data_AF-A0A7S7NM54-F1
#
_entry.id   AF-A0A7S7NM54-F1
#
_cell.length_a   1.000
_cell.length_b   1.000
_cell.length_c   1.000
_cell.angle_alpha   90.00
_cell.angle_beta   90.00
_cell.angle_gamma   90.00
#
_symmetry.space_group_name_H-M   'P 1'
#
loop_
_entity.id
_entity.type
_entity.pdbx_description
1 polymer ?
#
loop_
_entity_poly.entity_id
_entity_poly.type
_entity_poly.pdbx_seq_one_letter_code
_entity_poly.pdbx_strand_id
1 'polypeptide(L)'
;MNRTFLSISALGLLVVALTGCSDSAPPPKQAEVAKKPVEPVSGQSGLFQMFQIARPWASDVMILKLENGDIPEAKAQPGKYGLWRATFVSPSKKTKREYSFAVSDSDGGVIKGARAGAESPYSVSPLVHPIAIQDVHTDTTAALETALKEVAKDKVMSKALADNKDLPVQYILDWTGTNPKPYWRVVFGASVSQSLFSILIDAGTGEFVKKMH
;
A
#
# COMPACT_ATOMS: atom_id res chain seq x y z
N MET A 1 -41.45 69.35 -14.33
CA MET A 1 -40.32 69.45 -15.29
C MET A 1 -39.42 68.24 -15.07
N ASN A 2 -39.13 67.32 -15.98
CA ASN A 2 -39.51 67.06 -17.38
C ASN A 2 -39.26 65.54 -17.58
N ARG A 3 -40.26 64.73 -18.00
CA ARG A 3 -40.57 64.27 -19.39
C ARG A 3 -39.62 63.17 -19.90
N THR A 4 -39.99 62.06 -20.55
CA THR A 4 -41.24 61.32 -20.93
C THR A 4 -40.80 60.08 -21.76
N PHE A 5 -41.74 59.15 -22.01
CA PHE A 5 -41.90 58.14 -23.12
C PHE A 5 -42.04 56.69 -22.61
N LEU A 6 -43.23 56.04 -22.61
CA LEU A 6 -44.05 55.47 -23.72
C LEU A 6 -43.20 54.52 -24.60
N SER A 7 -43.54 53.27 -24.96
CA SER A 7 -44.84 52.66 -25.28
C SER A 7 -44.66 51.16 -25.66
N ILE A 8 -45.70 50.36 -25.41
CA ILE A 8 -46.36 49.35 -26.30
C ILE A 8 -45.65 48.02 -26.71
N SER A 9 -46.38 46.94 -26.41
CA SER A 9 -46.34 45.54 -26.88
C SER A 9 -46.01 45.24 -28.37
N ALA A 10 -45.33 44.11 -28.59
CA ALA A 10 -45.59 43.14 -29.67
C ALA A 10 -44.91 41.80 -29.29
N LEU A 11 -45.63 40.77 -28.84
CA LEU A 11 -46.18 39.67 -29.64
C LEU A 11 -45.17 38.98 -30.57
N GLY A 12 -44.74 37.78 -30.18
CA GLY A 12 -43.86 36.90 -30.95
C GLY A 12 -43.99 35.46 -30.48
N LEU A 13 -45.10 34.84 -30.85
CA LEU A 13 -45.42 33.43 -30.69
C LEU A 13 -44.41 32.57 -31.47
N LEU A 14 -43.80 31.56 -30.86
CA LEU A 14 -43.31 30.40 -31.61
C LEU A 14 -43.59 29.12 -30.82
N VAL A 15 -44.71 28.49 -31.19
CA VAL A 15 -45.09 27.12 -30.84
C VAL A 15 -44.28 26.18 -31.74
N VAL A 16 -43.54 25.24 -31.14
CA VAL A 16 -43.01 24.07 -31.85
C VAL A 16 -43.38 22.80 -31.09
N ALA A 17 -44.33 22.08 -31.71
CA ALA A 17 -44.54 20.63 -31.79
C ALA A 17 -44.54 19.76 -30.52
N LEU A 18 -45.72 19.21 -30.23
CA LEU A 18 -45.92 17.94 -29.55
C LEU A 18 -45.49 16.76 -30.43
N THR A 19 -44.58 15.93 -29.93
CA THR A 19 -44.40 14.48 -30.19
C THR A 19 -43.64 13.96 -28.97
N GLY A 20 -43.97 12.90 -28.23
CA GLY A 20 -44.71 11.68 -28.48
C GLY A 20 -43.97 10.57 -27.71
N CYS A 21 -44.73 9.65 -27.11
CA CYS A 21 -44.31 8.39 -26.49
C CYS A 21 -43.60 8.39 -25.13
N SER A 22 -44.40 8.03 -24.12
CA SER A 22 -43.98 7.15 -23.03
C SER A 22 -43.15 5.97 -23.54
N ASP A 23 -41.97 5.80 -22.98
CA ASP A 23 -41.45 4.47 -22.66
C ASP A 23 -40.40 4.65 -21.55
N SER A 24 -40.70 4.14 -20.37
CA SER A 24 -39.79 4.15 -19.23
C SER A 24 -38.65 3.16 -19.52
N ALA A 25 -37.56 3.66 -20.09
CA ALA A 25 -36.33 2.88 -20.19
C ALA A 25 -35.82 2.57 -18.76
N PRO A 26 -35.46 1.31 -18.44
CA PRO A 26 -34.73 1.02 -17.22
C PRO A 26 -33.46 1.87 -17.20
N PRO A 27 -33.02 2.39 -16.04
CA PRO A 27 -31.74 3.09 -15.98
C PRO A 27 -30.66 2.18 -16.59
N PRO A 28 -29.75 2.73 -17.40
CA PRO A 28 -28.72 1.91 -18.03
C PRO A 28 -27.98 1.19 -16.90
N LYS A 29 -27.95 -0.14 -16.98
CA LYS A 29 -27.02 -0.95 -16.18
C LYS A 29 -25.68 -0.30 -16.37
N GLN A 30 -25.18 0.31 -15.31
CA GLN A 30 -23.84 0.83 -15.22
C GLN A 30 -22.94 -0.35 -15.56
N ALA A 31 -22.45 -0.36 -16.81
CA ALA A 31 -21.48 -1.35 -17.22
C ALA A 31 -20.34 -1.19 -16.22
N GLU A 32 -20.14 -2.24 -15.43
CA GLU A 32 -19.02 -2.38 -14.53
C GLU A 32 -17.78 -2.18 -15.39
N VAL A 33 -17.23 -0.96 -15.35
CA VAL A 33 -15.99 -0.64 -16.04
C VAL A 33 -14.99 -1.56 -15.38
N ALA A 34 -14.64 -2.66 -16.05
CA ALA A 34 -13.59 -3.55 -15.64
C ALA A 34 -12.34 -2.67 -15.44
N LYS A 35 -12.06 -2.31 -14.18
CA LYS A 35 -10.92 -1.48 -13.82
C LYS A 35 -9.70 -2.26 -14.30
N LYS A 36 -8.95 -1.68 -15.25
CA LYS A 36 -7.70 -2.30 -15.71
C LYS A 36 -6.83 -2.58 -14.47
N PRO A 37 -6.21 -3.77 -14.38
CA PRO A 37 -5.31 -4.07 -13.27
C PRO A 37 -4.26 -2.98 -13.12
N VAL A 38 -4.17 -2.38 -11.94
CA VAL A 38 -3.19 -1.34 -11.64
C VAL A 38 -1.86 -2.01 -11.32
N GLU A 39 -0.75 -1.39 -11.75
CA GLU A 39 0.57 -1.95 -11.46
C GLU A 39 0.86 -1.85 -9.94
N PRO A 40 1.26 -2.96 -9.30
CA PRO A 40 1.70 -2.93 -7.92
C PRO A 40 3.03 -2.18 -7.78
N VAL A 41 3.36 -1.72 -6.57
CA VAL A 41 4.61 -1.01 -6.29
C VAL A 41 5.47 -1.76 -5.28
N SER A 42 6.77 -1.45 -5.28
CA SER A 42 7.72 -2.02 -4.32
C SER A 42 7.55 -1.47 -2.90
N GLY A 43 8.22 -2.10 -1.94
CA GLY A 43 8.15 -1.74 -0.52
C GLY A 43 8.65 -0.33 -0.24
N GLN A 44 9.81 0.06 -0.79
CA GLN A 44 10.29 1.44 -0.64
C GLN A 44 9.36 2.46 -1.31
N SER A 45 8.78 2.12 -2.46
CA SER A 45 7.84 3.00 -3.15
C SER A 45 6.60 3.27 -2.29
N GLY A 46 5.98 2.21 -1.75
CA GLY A 46 4.84 2.33 -0.84
C GLY A 46 5.20 3.06 0.46
N LEU A 47 6.36 2.76 1.03
CA LEU A 47 6.90 3.43 2.22
C LEU A 47 7.07 4.93 2.01
N PHE A 48 7.64 5.33 0.87
CA PHE A 48 7.88 6.74 0.56
C PHE A 48 6.57 7.53 0.43
N GLN A 49 5.55 6.94 -0.21
CA GLN A 49 4.21 7.53 -0.30
C GLN A 49 3.60 7.77 1.10
N MET A 50 3.74 6.81 2.01
CA MET A 50 3.29 6.98 3.39
C MET A 50 4.14 7.99 4.17
N PHE A 51 5.46 8.00 3.96
CA PHE A 51 6.38 8.91 4.65
C PHE A 51 6.13 10.37 4.30
N GLN A 52 5.76 10.67 3.05
CA GLN A 52 5.42 12.03 2.62
C GLN A 52 4.32 12.67 3.48
N ILE A 53 3.33 11.89 3.91
CA ILE A 53 2.24 12.36 4.78
C ILE A 53 2.53 12.15 6.27
N ALA A 54 3.47 11.26 6.63
CA ALA A 54 3.89 11.03 8.01
C ALA A 54 4.89 12.09 8.50
N ARG A 55 5.73 12.65 7.61
CA ARG A 55 6.74 13.66 7.96
C ARG A 55 6.15 14.96 8.52
N PRO A 56 5.05 15.52 7.98
CA PRO A 56 4.39 16.67 8.61
C PRO A 56 3.72 16.34 9.95
N TRP A 57 3.39 15.07 10.21
CA TRP A 57 2.79 14.65 11.48
C TRP A 57 3.78 14.75 12.65
N ALA A 58 5.05 14.37 12.46
CA ALA A 58 6.09 14.55 13.47
C ALA A 58 7.47 14.72 12.82
N SER A 59 8.28 15.65 13.34
CA SER A 59 9.62 15.93 12.80
C SER A 59 10.64 14.81 13.06
N ASP A 60 10.42 14.01 14.10
CA ASP A 60 11.24 12.87 14.51
C ASP A 60 10.60 11.52 14.12
N VAL A 61 9.77 11.53 13.07
CA VAL A 61 9.05 10.33 12.64
C VAL A 61 10.02 9.23 12.18
N MET A 62 9.83 8.03 12.72
CA MET A 62 10.60 6.84 12.38
C MET A 62 9.66 5.67 12.07
N ILE A 63 10.16 4.70 11.31
CA ILE A 63 9.42 3.49 10.93
C ILE A 63 9.54 2.49 12.07
N LEU A 64 8.45 1.91 12.53
CA LEU A 64 8.50 0.79 13.49
C LEU A 64 8.36 -0.55 12.78
N LYS A 65 7.52 -0.59 11.74
CA LYS A 65 7.25 -1.77 10.93
C LYS A 65 6.66 -1.35 9.58
N LEU A 66 6.95 -2.10 8.53
CA LEU A 66 6.26 -2.03 7.25
C LEU A 66 5.94 -3.43 6.76
N GLU A 67 4.75 -3.61 6.19
CA GLU A 67 4.29 -4.88 5.63
C GLU A 67 3.44 -4.64 4.37
N ASN A 68 3.43 -5.62 3.47
CA ASN A 68 2.58 -5.60 2.28
C ASN A 68 1.19 -6.17 2.58
N GLY A 69 0.27 -5.96 1.64
CA GLY A 69 -1.01 -6.63 1.58
C GLY A 69 -1.49 -6.80 0.15
N ASP A 70 -2.40 -7.75 -0.04
CA ASP A 70 -3.02 -8.05 -1.33
C ASP A 70 -4.30 -7.24 -1.53
N ILE A 71 -4.52 -6.77 -2.75
CA ILE A 71 -5.80 -6.22 -3.21
C ILE A 71 -6.15 -6.83 -4.59
N PRO A 72 -7.44 -7.11 -4.87
CA PRO A 72 -7.85 -7.72 -6.14
C PRO A 72 -7.46 -6.92 -7.38
N GLU A 73 -7.43 -5.59 -7.27
CA GLU A 73 -7.24 -4.66 -8.39
C GLU A 73 -5.78 -4.52 -8.82
N ALA A 74 -4.83 -5.04 -8.03
CA ALA A 74 -3.41 -5.00 -8.31
C ALA A 74 -2.76 -6.34 -7.92
N LYS A 75 -2.71 -7.26 -8.89
CA LYS A 75 -2.08 -8.57 -8.73
C LYS A 75 -0.62 -8.40 -8.30
N ALA A 76 -0.23 -9.10 -7.24
CA ALA A 76 1.15 -9.12 -6.76
C ALA A 76 2.13 -9.54 -7.87
N GLN A 77 3.28 -8.88 -7.88
CA GLN A 77 4.43 -9.22 -8.72
C GLN A 77 5.64 -9.48 -7.80
N PRO A 78 6.70 -10.13 -8.27
CA PRO A 78 7.91 -10.36 -7.47
C PRO A 78 8.40 -9.06 -6.80
N GLY A 79 8.33 -9.00 -5.47
CA GLY A 79 8.72 -7.82 -4.69
C GLY A 79 7.79 -6.61 -4.78
N LYS A 80 6.61 -6.69 -5.41
CA LYS A 80 5.68 -5.57 -5.56
C LYS A 80 4.25 -5.94 -5.17
N TYR A 81 3.59 -5.06 -4.43
CA TYR A 81 2.21 -5.22 -3.95
C TYR A 81 1.35 -3.98 -4.19
N GLY A 82 0.03 -4.21 -4.24
CA GLY A 82 -0.96 -3.15 -4.40
C GLY A 82 -1.27 -2.38 -3.11
N LEU A 83 -0.96 -2.94 -1.95
CA LEU A 83 -1.17 -2.34 -0.64
C LEU A 83 0.09 -2.46 0.22
N TRP A 84 0.44 -1.38 0.90
CA TRP A 84 1.49 -1.32 1.91
C TRP A 84 0.94 -0.68 3.18
N ARG A 85 1.36 -1.18 4.34
CA ARG A 85 1.00 -0.65 5.66
C ARG A 85 2.26 -0.43 6.47
N ALA A 86 2.42 0.77 7.02
CA ALA A 86 3.53 1.11 7.88
C ALA A 86 3.02 1.59 9.23
N THR A 87 3.67 1.17 10.32
CA THR A 87 3.55 1.84 11.61
C THR A 87 4.69 2.83 11.73
N PHE A 88 4.36 4.11 11.90
CA PHE A 88 5.33 5.14 12.23
C PHE A 88 5.23 5.51 13.70
N VAL A 89 6.34 5.92 14.29
CA VAL A 89 6.46 6.36 15.68
C VAL A 89 7.07 7.76 15.75
N SER A 90 6.71 8.50 16.79
CA SER A 90 7.41 9.71 17.21
C SER A 90 7.82 9.52 18.68
N PRO A 91 9.11 9.34 18.98
CA PRO A 91 9.60 9.23 20.35
C PRO A 91 9.28 10.47 21.19
N SER A 92 9.38 11.68 20.61
CA SER A 92 9.07 12.93 21.31
C SER A 92 7.60 13.03 21.69
N LYS A 93 6.69 12.61 20.79
CA LYS A 93 5.24 12.58 21.07
C LYS A 93 4.80 11.38 21.91
N LYS A 94 5.63 10.34 22.03
CA LYS A 94 5.28 9.04 22.63
C LYS A 94 4.03 8.43 22.01
N THR A 95 3.92 8.57 20.69
CA THR A 95 2.77 8.11 19.90
C THR A 95 3.24 7.31 18.70
N LYS A 96 2.48 6.29 18.33
CA LYS A 96 2.56 5.61 17.04
C LYS A 96 1.29 5.80 16.24
N ARG A 97 1.42 5.75 14.93
CA ARG A 97 0.30 5.89 14.00
C ARG A 97 0.50 4.97 12.81
N GLU A 98 -0.55 4.27 12.45
CA GLU A 98 -0.56 3.42 11.26
C GLU A 98 -0.84 4.26 10.02
N TYR A 99 -0.16 3.95 8.94
CA TYR A 99 -0.36 4.51 7.63
C TYR A 99 -0.54 3.38 6.63
N SER A 100 -1.33 3.63 5.60
CA SER A 100 -1.50 2.69 4.50
C SER A 100 -1.33 3.43 3.19
N PHE A 101 -0.84 2.74 2.17
CA PHE A 101 -0.82 3.20 0.79
C PHE A 101 -1.38 2.12 -0.11
N ALA A 102 -2.37 2.47 -0.93
CA ALA A 102 -2.93 1.58 -1.95
C ALA A 102 -2.81 2.19 -3.36
N VAL A 103 -2.50 1.35 -4.35
CA VAL A 103 -2.39 1.78 -5.76
C VAL A 103 -3.77 1.97 -6.42
N SER A 104 -4.82 1.35 -5.86
CA SER A 104 -6.20 1.40 -6.34
C SER A 104 -7.20 1.40 -5.19
N ASP A 105 -8.43 1.83 -5.47
CA ASP A 105 -9.58 1.56 -4.61
C ASP A 105 -9.99 0.09 -4.74
N SER A 106 -10.45 -0.49 -3.64
CA SER A 106 -11.01 -1.84 -3.55
C SER A 106 -12.31 -1.84 -2.75
N ASP A 107 -13.22 -2.75 -3.11
CA ASP A 107 -14.55 -2.87 -2.50
C ASP A 107 -14.48 -3.25 -1.00
N GLY A 108 -13.32 -3.73 -0.53
CA GLY A 108 -13.04 -4.00 0.88
C GLY A 108 -12.71 -2.76 1.74
N GLY A 109 -13.03 -1.54 1.28
CA GLY A 109 -12.75 -0.30 2.01
C GLY A 109 -11.30 0.17 1.93
N VAL A 110 -10.48 -0.43 1.06
CA VAL A 110 -9.17 0.09 0.71
C VAL A 110 -9.38 1.19 -0.30
N ILE A 111 -8.85 2.38 -0.02
CA ILE A 111 -9.00 3.52 -0.90
C ILE A 111 -7.61 3.89 -1.43
N LYS A 112 -7.52 4.31 -2.70
CA LYS A 112 -6.27 4.69 -3.38
C LYS A 112 -5.55 5.83 -2.66
N GLY A 113 -4.22 5.79 -2.69
CA GLY A 113 -3.34 6.79 -2.11
C GLY A 113 -2.92 6.50 -0.67
N ALA A 114 -2.06 7.36 -0.13
CA ALA A 114 -1.59 7.25 1.25
C ALA A 114 -2.63 7.80 2.23
N ARG A 115 -2.85 7.10 3.34
CA ARG A 115 -3.75 7.51 4.44
C ARG A 115 -3.13 7.26 5.78
N ALA A 116 -3.51 8.12 6.73
CA ALA A 116 -3.15 7.99 8.12
C ALA A 116 -4.35 7.44 8.90
N GLY A 117 -4.11 6.43 9.74
CA GLY A 117 -5.07 5.87 10.67
C GLY A 117 -5.14 6.66 11.98
N ALA A 118 -5.64 6.01 13.02
CA ALA A 118 -5.69 6.57 14.37
C ALA A 118 -4.32 6.55 15.05
N GLU A 119 -4.11 7.49 15.97
CA GLU A 119 -2.96 7.51 16.86
C GLU A 119 -3.16 6.55 18.02
N SER A 120 -2.07 5.96 18.51
CA SER A 120 -2.06 5.15 19.73
C SER A 120 -0.77 5.38 20.52
N PRO A 121 -0.76 5.14 21.84
CA PRO A 121 0.44 5.32 22.65
C PRO A 121 1.61 4.48 22.16
N TYR A 122 2.81 5.05 22.25
CA TYR A 122 4.08 4.38 21.98
C TYR A 122 4.99 4.46 23.19
N SER A 123 5.53 3.31 23.56
CA SER A 123 6.57 3.18 24.57
C SER A 123 7.78 2.49 23.94
N VAL A 124 8.97 2.98 24.27
CA VAL A 124 10.22 2.37 23.84
C VAL A 124 10.28 0.93 24.37
N SER A 125 10.69 0.00 23.50
CA SER A 125 10.83 -1.42 23.82
C SER A 125 12.21 -1.92 23.38
N PRO A 126 12.87 -2.79 24.17
CA PRO A 126 14.09 -3.45 23.72
C PRO A 126 13.81 -4.54 22.68
N LEU A 127 12.54 -4.91 22.45
CA LEU A 127 12.17 -5.97 21.51
C LEU A 127 12.02 -5.47 20.08
N VAL A 128 11.64 -4.20 19.89
CA VAL A 128 11.39 -3.60 18.59
C VAL A 128 11.95 -2.18 18.59
N HIS A 129 12.84 -1.90 17.65
CA HIS A 129 13.52 -0.64 17.50
C HIS A 129 12.92 0.18 16.35
N PRO A 130 12.78 1.50 16.52
CA PRO A 130 12.49 2.39 15.40
C PRO A 130 13.64 2.39 14.39
N ILE A 131 13.28 2.45 13.12
CA ILE A 131 14.15 2.45 11.95
C ILE A 131 14.05 3.85 11.34
N ALA A 132 15.19 4.48 11.13
CA ALA A 132 15.20 5.75 10.43
C ALA A 132 15.03 5.48 8.92
N ILE A 133 14.28 6.34 8.22
CA ILE A 133 13.96 6.07 6.81
C ILE A 133 15.21 5.97 5.92
N GLN A 134 16.26 6.71 6.27
CA GLN A 134 17.52 6.67 5.55
C GLN A 134 18.28 5.35 5.71
N ASP A 135 17.94 4.50 6.68
CA ASP A 135 18.61 3.20 6.89
C ASP A 135 18.04 2.09 5.99
N VAL A 136 16.97 2.40 5.23
CA VAL A 136 16.31 1.48 4.31
C VAL A 136 16.77 1.79 2.89
N HIS A 137 17.84 1.15 2.44
CA HIS A 137 18.40 1.33 1.10
C HIS A 137 18.02 0.22 0.12
N THR A 138 17.76 -0.98 0.63
CA THR A 138 17.37 -2.14 -0.17
C THR A 138 15.87 -2.19 -0.33
N ASP A 139 15.41 -2.37 -1.57
CA ASP A 139 13.99 -2.55 -1.88
C ASP A 139 13.60 -4.04 -1.85
N THR A 140 12.29 -4.31 -1.81
CA THR A 140 11.74 -5.67 -1.70
C THR A 140 12.01 -6.54 -2.93
N THR A 141 12.23 -5.95 -4.10
CA THR A 141 12.66 -6.66 -5.31
C THR A 141 14.07 -7.23 -5.15
N ALA A 142 15.02 -6.40 -4.73
CA ALA A 142 16.40 -6.83 -4.45
C ALA A 142 16.47 -7.80 -3.27
N ALA A 143 15.69 -7.56 -2.21
CA ALA A 143 15.60 -8.49 -1.09
C ALA A 143 15.09 -9.87 -1.52
N LEU A 144 14.08 -9.92 -2.40
CA LEU A 144 13.59 -11.18 -2.97
C LEU A 144 14.68 -11.90 -3.77
N GLU A 145 15.40 -11.19 -4.63
CA GLU A 145 16.48 -11.78 -5.42
C GLU A 145 17.56 -12.40 -4.54
N THR A 146 18.01 -11.69 -3.50
CA THR A 146 18.97 -12.25 -2.53
C THR A 146 18.38 -13.45 -1.79
N ALA A 147 17.12 -13.36 -1.33
CA ALA A 147 16.46 -14.48 -0.65
C ALA A 147 16.38 -15.73 -1.54
N LEU A 148 16.01 -15.59 -2.81
CA LEU A 148 15.93 -16.71 -3.75
C LEU A 148 17.30 -17.33 -4.03
N LYS A 149 18.38 -16.53 -4.08
CA LYS A 149 19.76 -17.06 -4.18
C LYS A 149 20.11 -17.92 -2.98
N GLU A 150 19.71 -17.53 -1.77
CA GLU A 150 19.95 -18.32 -0.56
C GLU A 150 19.09 -19.58 -0.48
N VAL A 151 17.84 -19.50 -0.95
CA VAL A 151 16.96 -20.67 -1.07
C VAL A 151 17.53 -21.69 -2.07
N ALA A 152 18.08 -21.25 -3.20
CA ALA A 152 18.68 -22.14 -4.19
C ALA A 152 19.90 -22.92 -3.66
N LYS A 153 20.59 -22.39 -2.64
CA LYS A 153 21.71 -23.08 -1.96
C LYS A 153 21.23 -24.16 -0.99
N ASP A 154 19.96 -24.17 -0.62
CA ASP A 154 19.37 -25.08 0.37
C ASP A 154 18.42 -26.07 -0.30
N LYS A 155 18.80 -27.36 -0.34
CA LYS A 155 18.00 -28.39 -1.00
C LYS A 155 16.60 -28.55 -0.40
N VAL A 156 16.44 -28.32 0.91
CA VAL A 156 15.14 -28.47 1.58
C VAL A 156 14.23 -27.32 1.19
N MET A 157 14.72 -26.08 1.27
CA MET A 157 13.93 -24.90 0.90
C MET A 157 13.62 -24.87 -0.60
N SER A 158 14.61 -25.20 -1.44
CA SER A 158 14.45 -25.27 -2.90
C SER A 158 13.38 -26.29 -3.28
N LYS A 159 13.41 -27.48 -2.66
CA LYS A 159 12.37 -28.50 -2.84
C LYS A 159 11.01 -28.02 -2.36
N ALA A 160 10.95 -27.38 -1.19
CA ALA A 160 9.71 -26.85 -0.64
C ALA A 160 9.04 -25.82 -1.58
N LEU A 161 9.81 -24.94 -2.23
CA LEU A 161 9.25 -24.02 -3.25
C LEU A 161 8.83 -24.73 -4.53
N ALA A 162 9.58 -25.74 -4.99
CA ALA A 162 9.21 -26.51 -6.17
C ALA A 162 7.88 -27.27 -5.98
N ASP A 163 7.64 -27.77 -4.76
CA ASP A 163 6.41 -28.46 -4.37
C ASP A 163 5.24 -27.48 -4.12
N ASN A 164 5.50 -26.18 -3.96
CA ASN A 164 4.51 -25.13 -3.66
C ASN A 164 4.65 -23.92 -4.61
N LYS A 165 4.32 -24.10 -5.89
CA LYS A 165 4.57 -23.07 -6.94
C LYS A 165 3.76 -21.78 -6.79
N ASP A 166 2.60 -21.86 -6.15
CA ASP A 166 1.70 -20.70 -5.93
C ASP A 166 1.85 -20.11 -4.52
N LEU A 167 2.94 -20.45 -3.82
CA LEU A 167 3.19 -19.96 -2.46
C LEU A 167 3.33 -18.44 -2.47
N PRO A 168 2.49 -17.70 -1.72
CA PRO A 168 2.61 -16.25 -1.64
C PRO A 168 3.90 -15.85 -0.92
N VAL A 169 4.45 -14.69 -1.28
CA VAL A 169 5.69 -14.16 -0.68
C VAL A 169 5.42 -12.83 -0.01
N GLN A 170 5.37 -12.81 1.31
CA GLN A 170 5.09 -11.60 2.09
C GLN A 170 6.40 -10.94 2.53
N TYR A 171 6.35 -9.64 2.79
CA TYR A 171 7.49 -8.79 3.16
C TYR A 171 7.19 -8.06 4.45
N ILE A 172 8.12 -8.14 5.39
CA ILE A 172 8.09 -7.35 6.61
C ILE A 172 9.42 -6.63 6.74
N LEU A 173 9.41 -5.31 6.91
CA LEU A 173 10.55 -4.55 7.37
C LEU A 173 10.39 -4.33 8.87
N ASP A 174 11.32 -4.85 9.65
CA ASP A 174 11.36 -4.72 11.11
C ASP A 174 12.81 -4.63 11.61
N TRP A 175 12.95 -4.13 12.84
CA TRP A 175 14.20 -4.18 13.58
C TRP A 175 13.92 -4.69 14.98
N THR A 176 14.23 -5.96 15.22
CA THR A 176 14.04 -6.61 16.52
C THR A 176 15.32 -6.61 17.33
N GLY A 177 15.21 -6.66 18.66
CA GLY A 177 16.38 -6.70 19.57
C GLY A 177 17.29 -7.91 19.42
N THR A 178 16.90 -8.90 18.61
CA THR A 178 17.72 -10.06 18.26
C THR A 178 18.62 -9.83 17.04
N ASN A 179 18.50 -8.68 16.36
CA ASN A 179 19.27 -8.34 15.18
C ASN A 179 19.92 -6.95 15.34
N PRO A 180 21.18 -6.76 14.90
CA PRO A 180 21.91 -5.51 15.12
C PRO A 180 21.44 -4.35 14.23
N LYS A 181 20.67 -4.65 13.17
CA LYS A 181 20.26 -3.72 12.11
C LYS A 181 18.84 -4.03 11.63
N PRO A 182 18.14 -3.08 10.98
CA PRO A 182 16.88 -3.34 10.30
C PRO A 182 17.06 -4.34 9.16
N TYR A 183 16.03 -5.14 8.90
CA TYR A 183 16.05 -6.15 7.87
C TYR A 183 14.67 -6.30 7.20
N TRP A 184 14.70 -6.73 5.94
CA TRP A 184 13.56 -7.32 5.27
C TRP A 184 13.46 -8.80 5.62
N ARG A 185 12.33 -9.21 6.22
CA ARG A 185 11.92 -10.60 6.30
C ARG A 185 11.10 -10.93 5.04
N VAL A 186 11.69 -11.73 4.17
CA VAL A 186 11.03 -12.33 3.00
C VAL A 186 10.39 -13.64 3.46
N VAL A 187 9.07 -13.65 3.58
CA VAL A 187 8.27 -14.74 4.14
C VAL A 187 7.71 -15.57 2.99
N PHE A 188 8.06 -16.85 2.92
CA PHE A 188 7.53 -17.77 1.93
C PHE A 188 6.30 -18.50 2.49
N GLY A 189 5.14 -17.85 2.35
CA GLY A 189 3.81 -18.29 2.79
C GLY A 189 2.89 -17.12 3.11
N ALA A 190 1.62 -17.40 3.43
CA ALA A 190 0.57 -16.39 3.56
C ALA A 190 0.78 -15.42 4.75
N SER A 191 1.53 -15.86 5.75
CA SER A 191 1.91 -15.08 6.93
C SER A 191 3.12 -15.73 7.60
N VAL A 192 3.71 -15.07 8.61
CA VAL A 192 4.82 -15.66 9.39
C VAL A 192 4.42 -16.99 10.06
N SER A 193 3.18 -17.14 10.51
CA SER A 193 2.71 -18.38 11.16
C SER A 193 2.33 -19.49 10.18
N GLN A 194 2.14 -19.15 8.91
CA GLN A 194 1.78 -20.08 7.83
C GLN A 194 2.89 -20.18 6.77
N SER A 195 4.09 -19.70 7.10
CA SER A 195 5.24 -19.78 6.20
C SER A 195 5.90 -21.13 6.28
N LEU A 196 6.41 -21.61 5.14
CA LEU A 196 7.32 -22.75 5.12
C LEU A 196 8.68 -22.38 5.72
N PHE A 197 9.10 -21.13 5.50
CA PHE A 197 10.30 -20.53 6.04
C PHE A 197 10.30 -19.02 5.72
N SER A 198 11.25 -18.28 6.29
CA SER A 198 11.56 -16.90 5.92
C SER A 198 13.06 -16.67 5.78
N ILE A 199 13.45 -15.70 4.98
CA ILE A 199 14.84 -15.24 4.85
C ILE A 199 14.93 -13.80 5.33
N LEU A 200 15.90 -13.51 6.20
CA LEU A 200 16.21 -12.14 6.61
C LEU A 200 17.32 -11.57 5.75
N ILE A 201 17.07 -10.38 5.21
CA ILE A 201 17.97 -9.62 4.34
C ILE A 201 18.20 -8.24 4.99
N ASP A 202 19.45 -7.81 5.14
CA ASP A 202 19.78 -6.50 5.71
C ASP A 202 19.11 -5.38 4.88
N ALA A 203 18.36 -4.49 5.53
CA ALA A 203 17.61 -3.46 4.83
C ALA A 203 18.50 -2.34 4.27
N GLY A 204 19.72 -2.20 4.78
CA GLY A 204 20.71 -1.23 4.32
C GLY A 204 21.65 -1.78 3.25
N THR A 205 22.11 -3.03 3.36
CA THR A 205 23.10 -3.60 2.43
C THR A 205 22.52 -4.58 1.41
N GLY A 206 21.35 -5.16 1.68
CA GLY A 206 20.74 -6.18 0.83
C GLY A 206 21.40 -7.55 0.96
N GLU A 207 22.28 -7.72 1.94
CA GLU A 207 22.98 -8.96 2.23
C GLU A 207 22.13 -9.93 3.05
N PHE A 208 22.39 -11.22 2.88
CA PHE A 208 21.77 -12.26 3.69
C PHE A 208 22.18 -12.14 5.16
N VAL A 209 21.19 -12.20 6.05
CA VAL A 209 21.39 -12.18 7.52
C VAL A 209 21.22 -13.59 8.10
N LYS A 210 20.03 -14.18 7.95
CA LYS A 210 19.74 -15.53 8.46
C LYS A 210 18.51 -16.17 7.82
N LYS A 211 18.45 -17.49 7.93
CA LYS A 211 17.27 -18.31 7.64
C LYS A 211 16.39 -18.41 8.89
N MET A 212 15.08 -18.48 8.70
CA MET A 212 14.07 -18.67 9.73
C MET A 212 13.16 -19.81 9.28
N HIS A 213 12.86 -20.75 10.18
CA HIS A 213 11.96 -21.88 9.93
C HIS A 213 10.70 -21.72 10.78
#